data_AF-A0A4R4QA81-F1
#
_entry.id   AF-A0A4R4QA81-F1
#
_cell.length_a   1.000
_cell.length_b   1.000
_cell.length_c   1.000
_cell.angle_alpha   90.00
_cell.angle_beta   90.00
_cell.angle_gamma   90.00
#
_symmetry.space_group_name_H-M   'P 1'
#
loop_
_entity.id
_entity.type
_entity.pdbx_description
1 polymer ?
#
loop_
_entity_poly.entity_id
_entity_poly.type
_entity_poly.pdbx_seq_one_letter_code
_entity_poly.pdbx_strand_id
1 'polypeptide(L)'
;MLDKARAEGQLTVLVTLRLRQTPAGRAESKKAIADAQDQLLAQLKPLEVQVQTRFELYPLLTLRVNEATLRHLQESPLVDRLHENELHKPQA
;
A
#
# COMPACT_ATOMS: atom_id res chain seq x y z
N MET A 1 -14.16 1.06 -4.28
CA MET A 1 -13.12 0.06 -3.95
C MET A 1 -13.61 -0.98 -2.93
N LEU A 2 -14.19 -0.61 -1.78
CA LEU A 2 -14.69 -1.59 -0.80
C LEU A 2 -15.76 -2.54 -1.39
N ASP A 3 -16.77 -2.02 -2.08
CA ASP A 3 -17.81 -2.86 -2.71
C ASP A 3 -17.23 -3.85 -3.73
N LYS A 4 -16.18 -3.42 -4.44
CA LYS A 4 -15.48 -4.25 -5.42
C LYS A 4 -14.64 -5.33 -4.74
N ALA A 5 -13.95 -5.01 -3.64
CA ALA A 5 -13.22 -6.00 -2.84
C ALA A 5 -14.16 -7.04 -2.23
N ARG A 6 -15.39 -6.63 -1.87
CA ARG A 6 -16.44 -7.54 -1.41
C ARG A 6 -16.93 -8.45 -2.54
N ALA A 7 -17.14 -7.92 -3.74
CA ALA A 7 -17.63 -8.69 -4.89
C ALA A 7 -16.59 -9.66 -5.46
N GLU A 8 -15.32 -9.24 -5.58
CA GLU A 8 -14.23 -10.02 -6.19
C GLU A 8 -13.42 -10.82 -5.16
N GLY A 9 -13.68 -10.63 -3.86
CA GLY A 9 -12.95 -11.23 -2.74
C GLY A 9 -11.57 -10.61 -2.49
N GLN A 10 -10.85 -10.23 -3.55
CA GLN A 10 -9.54 -9.58 -3.47
C GLN A 10 -9.34 -8.55 -4.59
N LEU A 11 -8.62 -7.46 -4.28
CA LEU A 11 -8.21 -6.44 -5.24
C LEU A 11 -6.71 -6.22 -5.19
N THR A 12 -6.13 -5.85 -6.33
CA THR A 12 -4.78 -5.30 -6.37
C THR A 12 -4.86 -3.79 -6.24
N VAL A 13 -4.18 -3.24 -5.23
CA VAL A 13 -4.16 -1.80 -4.94
C VAL A 13 -2.73 -1.29 -4.94
N LEU A 14 -2.55 -0.07 -5.45
CA LEU A 14 -1.35 0.73 -5.28
C LEU A 14 -1.53 1.60 -4.03
N VAL A 15 -0.56 1.51 -3.12
CA VAL A 15 -0.55 2.22 -1.84
C VAL A 15 0.61 3.20 -1.82
N THR A 16 0.31 4.48 -1.70
CA THR A 16 1.31 5.54 -1.49
C THR A 16 1.46 5.80 0.00
N LEU A 17 2.69 5.75 0.49
CA LEU A 17 3.03 5.92 1.89
C LEU A 17 3.38 7.36 2.21
N ARG A 18 2.96 7.80 3.39
CA ARG A 18 3.39 9.06 3.97
C ARG A 18 4.77 8.88 4.60
N LEU A 19 5.78 9.54 4.05
CA LEU A 19 7.10 9.58 4.66
C LEU A 19 7.14 10.66 5.75
N ARG A 20 7.64 10.30 6.94
CA ARG A 20 7.92 11.31 7.98
C ARG A 20 9.07 12.19 7.51
N GLN A 21 8.87 13.51 7.54
CA GLN A 21 9.97 14.44 7.28
C GLN A 21 11.04 14.28 8.34
N THR A 22 12.28 14.03 7.91
CA THR A 22 13.44 14.05 8.80
C THR A 22 13.88 15.51 8.99
N PRO A 23 14.54 15.86 10.11
CA PRO A 23 14.98 17.24 10.40
C PRO A 23 15.87 17.87 9.31
N ALA A 24 16.48 17.05 8.45
CA ALA A 24 17.30 17.48 7.33
C ALA A 24 16.51 17.69 6.01
N GLY A 25 15.17 17.66 6.03
CA GLY A 25 14.32 17.91 4.86
C GLY A 25 14.33 16.83 3.77
N ARG A 26 15.18 15.79 3.88
CA ARG A 26 15.17 14.63 2.95
C ARG A 26 14.41 13.47 3.56
N ALA A 27 13.10 13.45 3.34
CA ALA A 27 12.26 12.28 3.63
C ALA A 27 12.47 11.14 2.61
N GLU A 28 12.96 11.44 1.41
CA GLU A 28 12.99 10.52 0.24
C GLU A 28 14.27 9.66 0.13
N SER A 29 14.94 9.36 1.24
CA SER A 29 16.04 8.41 1.18
C SER A 29 15.49 6.98 0.96
N LYS A 30 16.22 6.14 0.20
CA LYS A 30 15.89 4.71 0.03
C LYS A 30 15.61 4.01 1.35
N LYS A 31 16.38 4.35 2.40
CA LYS A 31 16.20 3.81 3.75
C LYS A 31 14.85 4.22 4.35
N ALA A 32 14.49 5.50 4.28
CA ALA A 32 13.21 5.98 4.81
C ALA A 32 12.02 5.37 4.08
N ILE A 33 12.14 5.15 2.76
CA ILE A 33 11.14 4.42 1.97
C ILE A 33 11.02 2.98 2.47
N ALA A 34 12.13 2.26 2.61
CA ALA A 34 12.13 0.88 3.08
C ALA A 34 11.54 0.76 4.50
N ASP A 35 11.97 1.63 5.42
CA ASP A 35 11.50 1.66 6.81
C ASP A 35 9.97 1.92 6.86
N ALA A 36 9.45 2.84 6.04
CA ALA A 36 8.00 3.11 5.96
C ALA A 36 7.21 1.93 5.38
N GLN A 37 7.74 1.27 4.34
CA GLN A 37 7.13 0.08 3.76
C GLN A 37 7.09 -1.07 4.77
N ASP A 38 8.19 -1.32 5.46
CA ASP A 38 8.29 -2.38 6.47
C ASP A 38 7.35 -2.10 7.66
N GLN A 39 7.23 -0.82 8.07
CA GLN A 39 6.29 -0.43 9.11
C GLN A 39 4.84 -0.73 8.73
N LEU A 40 4.42 -0.41 7.49
CA LEU A 40 3.08 -0.74 7.03
C LEU A 40 2.88 -2.27 6.97
N LEU A 41 3.82 -3.01 6.39
CA LEU A 41 3.71 -4.46 6.25
C LEU A 41 3.66 -5.19 7.61
N ALA A 42 4.36 -4.66 8.62
CA ALA A 42 4.28 -5.18 9.98
C ALA A 42 2.86 -5.02 10.58
N GLN A 43 2.19 -3.90 10.33
CA GLN A 43 0.80 -3.68 10.76
C GLN A 43 -0.19 -4.59 10.04
N LEU A 44 0.10 -4.91 8.78
CA LEU A 44 -0.74 -5.75 7.93
C LEU A 44 -0.50 -7.25 8.09
N LYS A 45 0.54 -7.66 8.83
CA LYS A 45 0.90 -9.07 9.05
C LYS A 45 -0.27 -9.95 9.54
N PRO A 46 -1.16 -9.50 10.44
CA PRO A 46 -2.32 -10.28 10.89
C PRO A 46 -3.40 -10.48 9.81
N LEU A 47 -3.34 -9.72 8.71
CA LEU A 47 -4.38 -9.66 7.67
C LEU A 47 -3.98 -10.41 6.38
N GLU A 48 -2.91 -11.21 6.44
CA GLU A 48 -2.44 -12.09 5.36
C GLU A 48 -2.33 -11.41 3.98
N VAL A 49 -1.72 -10.22 3.95
CA VAL A 49 -1.57 -9.44 2.71
C VAL A 49 -0.52 -10.03 1.79
N GLN A 50 -0.79 -10.04 0.49
CA GLN A 50 0.20 -10.45 -0.51
C GLN A 50 0.84 -9.22 -1.16
N VAL A 51 2.13 -9.04 -0.94
CA VAL A 51 2.92 -7.98 -1.59
C VAL A 51 3.20 -8.39 -3.03
N GLN A 52 2.72 -7.61 -4.00
CA GLN A 52 2.98 -7.81 -5.42
C GLN A 52 4.25 -7.10 -5.86
N THR A 53 4.47 -5.87 -5.38
CA THR A 53 5.64 -5.06 -5.77
C THR A 53 6.06 -4.12 -4.66
N ARG A 54 7.37 -4.02 -4.41
CA ARG A 54 8.00 -3.00 -3.59
C ARG A 54 8.83 -2.08 -4.47
N PHE A 55 8.54 -0.78 -4.44
CA PHE A 55 9.31 0.20 -5.19
C PHE A 55 10.44 0.73 -4.28
N GLU A 56 11.70 0.56 -4.68
CA GLU A 56 12.83 0.98 -3.83
C GLU A 56 13.04 2.50 -3.80
N LEU A 57 12.67 3.17 -4.89
CA LEU A 57 12.90 4.61 -5.10
C LEU A 57 11.67 5.46 -4.81
N TYR A 58 10.52 4.82 -4.63
CA TYR A 58 9.26 5.51 -4.40
C TYR A 58 8.58 4.94 -3.16
N PRO A 59 7.90 5.75 -2.34
CA PRO A 59 7.13 5.30 -1.19
C PRO A 59 5.82 4.63 -1.64
N LEU A 60 5.93 3.60 -2.49
CA LEU A 60 4.82 2.92 -3.14
C LEU A 60 4.92 1.42 -2.88
N LEU A 61 3.76 0.78 -2.74
CA LEU A 61 3.61 -0.67 -2.69
C LEU A 61 2.42 -1.09 -3.53
N THR A 62 2.54 -2.20 -4.24
CA THR A 62 1.37 -2.87 -4.82
C THR A 62 1.03 -4.05 -3.93
N LEU A 63 -0.19 -4.10 -3.42
CA LEU A 63 -0.69 -5.14 -2.52
C LEU A 63 -1.93 -5.79 -3.11
N ARG A 64 -2.07 -7.10 -2.93
CA ARG A 64 -3.34 -7.81 -3.12
C ARG A 64 -4.02 -7.94 -1.76
N VAL A 65 -5.23 -7.39 -1.65
CA VAL A 65 -5.93 -7.13 -0.40
C VAL A 65 -7.39 -7.55 -0.47
N ASN A 66 -7.95 -8.02 0.65
CA ASN A 66 -9.39 -8.27 0.80
C ASN A 66 -10.10 -7.02 1.36
N GLU A 67 -11.42 -7.10 1.60
CA GLU A 67 -12.19 -5.98 2.17
C GLU A 67 -11.65 -5.50 3.53
N ALA A 68 -11.33 -6.43 4.44
CA ALA A 68 -10.87 -6.11 5.79
C ALA A 68 -9.53 -5.35 5.75
N THR A 69 -8.59 -5.83 4.94
CA THR A 69 -7.31 -5.18 4.72
C THR A 69 -7.47 -3.82 4.06
N LEU A 70 -8.34 -3.69 3.07
CA LEU A 70 -8.59 -2.42 2.40
C LEU A 70 -9.15 -1.37 3.38
N ARG A 71 -10.05 -1.77 4.28
CA ARG A 71 -10.56 -0.89 5.34
C ARG A 71 -9.45 -0.44 6.27
N HIS A 72 -8.60 -1.37 6.73
CA HIS A 72 -7.46 -1.05 7.60
C HIS A 72 -6.48 -0.08 6.92
N LEU A 73 -6.23 -0.26 5.62
CA LEU A 73 -5.37 0.62 4.83
C LEU A 73 -5.95 2.05 4.71
N GLN A 74 -7.27 2.19 4.58
CA GLN A 74 -7.94 3.51 4.52
C GLN A 74 -7.85 4.28 5.84
N GLU A 75 -7.78 3.57 6.97
CA GLU A 75 -7.69 4.14 8.31
C GLU A 75 -6.23 4.36 8.77
N SER A 76 -5.25 3.81 8.03
CA SER A 76 -3.84 3.85 8.44
C SER A 76 -3.24 5.25 8.28
N PRO A 77 -2.62 5.83 9.34
CA PRO A 77 -1.95 7.12 9.25
C PRO A 77 -0.66 7.08 8.41
N LEU A 78 -0.18 5.88 8.05
CA LEU A 78 0.98 5.66 7.20
C LEU A 78 0.65 5.74 5.71
N VAL A 79 -0.63 5.66 5.36
CA VAL A 79 -1.08 5.72 3.97
C VAL A 79 -1.45 7.15 3.62
N ASP A 80 -0.91 7.64 2.52
CA ASP A 80 -1.29 8.93 1.94
C ASP A 80 -2.38 8.78 0.90
N ARG A 81 -2.24 7.78 0.01
CA ARG A 81 -3.21 7.49 -1.06
C ARG A 81 -3.35 6.00 -1.32
N LEU A 82 -4.54 5.62 -1.74
CA LEU A 82 -4.91 4.28 -2.20
C LEU A 82 -5.57 4.40 -3.57
N HIS A 83 -5.07 3.63 -4.53
CA HIS A 83 -5.67 3.53 -5.85
C HIS A 83 -5.78 2.07 -6.24
N GLU A 84 -6.81 1.73 -7.02
CA GLU A 84 -6.87 0.42 -7.64
C GLU A 84 -5.78 0.32 -8.71
N ASN A 85 -5.04 -0.79 -8.73
CA ASN A 85 -4.06 -1.02 -9.77
C ASN A 85 -4.73 -1.62 -11.01
N GLU A 86 -5.21 -0.76 -11.90
CA GLU A 86 -5.95 -1.15 -13.11
C GLU A 86 -5.09 -1.83 -14.20
N LEU A 87 -3.78 -2.02 -13.98
CA LEU A 87 -2.87 -2.71 -14.90
C LEU A 87 -3.28 -4.18 -15.19
N HIS A 88 -4.25 -4.73 -14.46
CA HIS A 88 -4.81 -6.07 -14.65
C HIS A 88 -6.21 -6.10 -15.29
N LYS A 89 -6.72 -4.99 -15.86
CA LYS A 89 -7.87 -5.12 -16.76
C LYS A 89 -7.36 -5.75 -18.07
N PRO A 90 -7.79 -6.97 -18.47
CA PRO A 90 -7.53 -7.42 -19.83
C PRO A 90 -8.11 -6.35 -20.76
N GLN A 91 -7.28 -5.84 -21.69
CA GLN A 91 -7.78 -5.00 -22.77
C GLN A 91 -8.76 -5.87 -23.58
N ALA A 92 -10.03 -5.48 -23.56
CA ALA A 92 -11.07 -6.06 -24.39
C ALA A 92 -10.94 -5.56 -25.84
#